data_AF-A0A967SKM5-F1
#
_entry.id   AF-A0A967SKM5-F1
#
_cell.length_a   1.000
_cell.length_b   1.000
_cell.length_c   1.000
_cell.angle_alpha   90.00
_cell.angle_beta   90.00
_cell.angle_gamma   90.00
#
_symmetry.space_group_name_H-M   'P 1'
#
loop_
_entity.id
_entity.type
_entity.pdbx_description
1 polymer ?
#
loop_
_entity_poly.entity_id
_entity_poly.type
_entity_poly.pdbx_seq_one_letter_code
_entity_poly.pdbx_strand_id
1 'polypeptide(L)'
;MSATTRPAVPATPPAETAVTPGAHPCRCQEPPETPDESCCRGEVCCHLDCIERPRFYCGQLLTDDDLGDLVGWTREKLALARYRQGWGVVCGLRVRCDPRRPAGVLVAPGYAVSCCGDDVVVCRETPVDLAAACRPGVPPCADPSFDAAAGGDGGDEKILVDLELHYREEAAELRAALG
;
A
#
# COMPACT_ATOMS: atom_id res chain seq x y z
N MET A 1 -59.24 23.52 -0.42
CA MET A 1 -57.79 23.30 -0.23
C MET A 1 -57.62 21.81 0.04
N SER A 2 -57.44 21.01 -1.01
CA SER A 2 -57.46 19.55 -0.92
C SER A 2 -56.07 19.01 -0.65
N ALA A 3 -55.89 18.37 0.50
CA ALA A 3 -54.65 17.69 0.87
C ALA A 3 -54.61 16.30 0.23
N THR A 4 -53.66 16.08 -0.68
CA THR A 4 -53.35 14.75 -1.23
C THR A 4 -52.40 14.04 -0.28
N THR A 5 -52.91 13.10 0.50
CA THR A 5 -52.11 12.17 1.30
C THR A 5 -51.46 11.13 0.38
N ARG A 6 -50.12 11.07 0.36
CA ARG A 6 -49.36 9.98 -0.29
C ARG A 6 -49.59 8.66 0.46
N PRO A 7 -49.82 7.52 -0.22
CA PRO A 7 -49.86 6.23 0.46
C PRO A 7 -48.47 5.88 0.98
N ALA A 8 -48.42 5.38 2.21
CA ALA A 8 -47.23 4.83 2.84
C ALA A 8 -46.81 3.53 2.14
N VAL A 9 -45.53 3.42 1.79
CA VAL A 9 -44.95 2.17 1.27
C VAL A 9 -44.69 1.24 2.47
N PRO A 10 -45.22 0.01 2.49
CA PRO A 10 -44.92 -0.92 3.56
C PRO A 10 -43.43 -1.30 3.52
N ALA A 11 -42.73 -1.02 4.61
CA ALA A 11 -41.37 -1.48 4.85
C ALA A 11 -41.40 -2.97 5.24
N THR A 12 -41.52 -3.84 4.25
CA THR A 12 -41.19 -5.25 4.43
C THR A 12 -39.68 -5.39 4.22
N PRO A 13 -38.88 -5.78 5.23
CA PRO A 13 -37.49 -6.09 5.00
C PRO A 13 -37.41 -7.29 4.04
N PRO A 14 -36.56 -7.27 3.00
CA PRO A 14 -36.31 -8.49 2.23
C PRO A 14 -35.73 -9.55 3.16
N ALA A 15 -36.26 -10.77 3.04
CA ALA A 15 -35.86 -11.92 3.80
C ALA A 15 -34.34 -12.11 3.77
N GLU A 16 -33.73 -12.28 4.95
CA GLU A 16 -32.34 -12.70 5.12
C GLU A 16 -32.10 -13.95 4.28
N THR A 17 -31.41 -13.76 3.16
CA THR A 17 -30.88 -14.88 2.39
C THR A 17 -29.64 -15.31 3.14
N ALA A 18 -29.67 -16.51 3.72
CA ALA A 18 -28.55 -17.10 4.43
C ALA A 18 -27.29 -17.07 3.56
N VAL A 19 -26.33 -16.23 3.95
CA VAL A 19 -25.00 -16.18 3.35
C VAL A 19 -24.29 -17.47 3.73
N THR A 20 -23.91 -18.27 2.75
CA THR A 20 -23.01 -19.41 2.98
C THR A 20 -21.67 -18.88 3.50
N PRO A 21 -21.20 -19.29 4.68
CA PRO A 21 -19.90 -18.87 5.18
C PRO A 21 -18.83 -19.40 4.21
N GLY A 22 -18.10 -18.49 3.56
CA GLY A 22 -17.07 -18.81 2.56
C GLY A 22 -17.28 -18.16 1.18
N ALA A 23 -18.48 -17.66 0.86
CA ALA A 23 -18.70 -16.97 -0.41
C ALA A 23 -18.59 -15.45 -0.26
N HIS A 24 -17.50 -14.86 -0.76
CA HIS A 24 -17.39 -13.40 -0.87
C HIS A 24 -18.55 -12.88 -1.75
N PRO A 25 -19.29 -11.81 -1.35
CA PRO A 25 -20.43 -11.25 -2.09
C PRO A 25 -20.15 -10.79 -3.54
N CYS A 26 -18.89 -10.83 -3.98
CA CYS A 26 -18.44 -10.38 -5.31
C CYS A 26 -18.29 -11.52 -6.33
N ARG A 27 -18.56 -12.79 -5.97
CA ARG A 27 -18.30 -13.98 -6.82
C ARG A 27 -16.85 -14.09 -7.34
N CYS A 28 -15.90 -13.47 -6.66
CA CYS A 28 -14.48 -13.74 -6.90
C CYS A 28 -14.17 -15.13 -6.34
N GLN A 29 -13.44 -15.95 -7.11
CA GLN A 29 -12.94 -17.24 -6.64
C GLN A 29 -12.13 -17.01 -5.35
N GLU A 30 -12.25 -17.89 -4.35
CA GLU A 30 -11.35 -17.87 -3.19
C GLU A 30 -9.89 -17.88 -3.69
N PRO A 31 -9.02 -17.03 -3.14
CA PRO A 31 -7.61 -17.07 -3.50
C PRO A 31 -7.07 -18.48 -3.21
N PRO A 32 -6.15 -19.00 -4.04
CA PRO A 32 -5.61 -20.34 -3.86
C PRO A 32 -5.05 -20.52 -2.44
N GLU A 33 -5.32 -21.67 -1.82
CA GLU A 33 -4.90 -22.02 -0.44
C GLU A 33 -3.39 -22.17 -0.25
N THR A 34 -2.63 -21.95 -1.32
CA THR A 34 -1.17 -21.83 -1.30
C THR A 34 -0.82 -20.36 -1.46
N PRO A 35 -0.01 -19.75 -0.57
CA PRO A 35 0.50 -18.41 -0.82
C PRO A 35 1.26 -18.51 -2.14
N ASP A 36 0.71 -17.93 -3.20
CA ASP A 36 1.52 -17.68 -4.37
C ASP A 36 2.67 -16.80 -3.88
N GLU A 37 3.89 -17.19 -4.21
CA GLU A 37 5.10 -16.42 -3.92
C GLU A 37 5.11 -15.17 -4.83
N SER A 38 4.14 -14.30 -4.55
CA SER A 38 4.27 -12.89 -4.26
C SER A 38 4.73 -11.98 -5.39
N CYS A 39 3.76 -11.24 -5.95
CA CYS A 39 3.98 -9.94 -6.59
C CYS A 39 4.67 -8.91 -5.66
N CYS A 40 4.76 -9.19 -4.35
CA CYS A 40 5.08 -8.24 -3.30
C CYS A 40 6.03 -8.86 -2.23
N ARG A 41 7.11 -9.57 -2.62
CA ARG A 41 8.19 -10.14 -1.77
C ARG A 41 7.82 -10.49 -0.29
N GLY A 42 6.69 -11.18 -0.06
CA GLY A 42 6.23 -11.64 1.26
C GLY A 42 5.11 -10.83 1.94
N GLU A 43 4.64 -9.74 1.34
CA GLU A 43 3.50 -8.95 1.82
C GLU A 43 2.19 -9.44 1.17
N VAL A 44 1.20 -9.81 2.00
CA VAL A 44 -0.13 -10.28 1.59
C VAL A 44 -1.03 -9.08 1.25
N CYS A 45 -0.63 -8.26 0.27
CA CYS A 45 -1.38 -7.06 -0.12
C CYS A 45 -1.81 -7.05 -1.58
N CYS A 46 -1.42 -8.08 -2.35
CA CYS A 46 -1.71 -8.15 -3.78
C CYS A 46 -3.12 -8.72 -4.07
N HIS A 47 -3.93 -9.07 -3.04
CA HIS A 47 -5.32 -9.52 -3.20
C HIS A 47 -6.27 -8.35 -3.51
N LEU A 48 -7.26 -8.59 -4.38
CA LEU A 48 -8.29 -7.61 -4.69
C LEU A 48 -9.46 -7.77 -3.70
N ASP A 49 -9.46 -6.94 -2.67
CA ASP A 49 -10.54 -6.92 -1.68
C ASP A 49 -11.76 -6.14 -2.20
N CYS A 50 -12.95 -6.60 -1.86
CA CYS A 50 -14.15 -5.80 -2.11
C CYS A 50 -14.36 -4.82 -0.97
N ILE A 51 -14.31 -3.55 -1.34
CA ILE A 51 -14.43 -2.44 -0.43
C ILE A 51 -15.90 -2.01 -0.30
N GLU A 52 -16.38 -1.87 0.93
CA GLU A 52 -17.74 -1.43 1.23
C GLU A 52 -17.74 0.04 1.66
N ARG A 53 -18.56 0.86 0.99
CA ARG A 53 -18.65 2.29 1.32
C ARG A 53 -19.60 2.50 2.50
N PRO A 54 -19.17 3.17 3.59
CA PRO A 54 -20.07 3.56 4.68
C PRO A 54 -21.21 4.46 4.20
N ARG A 55 -22.42 4.28 4.75
CA ARG A 55 -23.60 5.08 4.42
C ARG A 55 -24.14 5.74 5.68
N PHE A 56 -24.09 7.07 5.72
CA PHE A 56 -24.61 7.86 6.83
C PHE A 56 -26.05 8.34 6.58
N TYR A 57 -26.83 8.48 7.65
CA TYR A 57 -28.21 8.97 7.58
C TYR A 57 -28.51 10.05 8.63
N CYS A 58 -29.61 10.78 8.41
CA CYS A 58 -29.99 11.89 9.27
C CYS A 58 -30.29 11.40 10.70
N GLY A 59 -29.63 12.01 11.69
CA GLY A 59 -29.81 11.67 13.10
C GLY A 59 -28.97 10.49 13.60
N GLN A 60 -28.09 9.93 12.76
CA GLN A 60 -27.09 8.96 13.21
C GLN A 60 -26.09 9.61 14.18
N LEU A 61 -25.78 8.92 15.28
CA LEU A 61 -24.65 9.26 16.15
C LEU A 61 -23.39 8.64 15.53
N LEU A 62 -22.41 9.47 15.15
CA LEU A 62 -21.14 9.01 14.61
C LEU A 62 -20.20 8.60 15.73
N THR A 63 -19.68 7.38 15.66
CA THR A 63 -18.65 6.86 16.56
C THR A 63 -17.26 6.93 15.93
N ASP A 64 -16.24 6.61 16.71
CA ASP A 64 -14.88 6.39 16.24
C ASP A 64 -14.80 5.24 15.22
N ASP A 65 -15.58 4.17 15.41
CA ASP A 65 -15.69 3.07 14.44
C ASP A 65 -16.20 3.57 13.07
N ASP A 66 -17.29 4.34 13.04
CA ASP A 66 -17.86 4.92 11.81
C ASP A 66 -16.83 5.78 11.03
N LEU A 67 -16.01 6.54 11.77
CA LEU A 67 -14.96 7.37 11.19
C LEU A 67 -13.76 6.51 10.73
N GLY A 68 -13.43 5.48 11.50
CA GLY A 68 -12.42 4.48 11.14
C GLY A 68 -12.77 3.78 9.83
N ASP A 69 -14.01 3.33 9.68
CA ASP A 69 -14.52 2.69 8.47
C ASP A 69 -14.45 3.62 7.26
N LEU A 70 -14.80 4.91 7.43
CA LEU A 70 -14.71 5.89 6.35
C LEU A 70 -13.26 6.13 5.92
N VAL A 71 -12.34 6.23 6.87
CA VAL A 71 -10.90 6.41 6.60
C VAL A 71 -10.34 5.16 5.93
N GLY A 72 -10.64 3.96 6.44
CA GLY A 72 -10.23 2.67 5.89
C GLY A 72 -10.71 2.51 4.44
N TRP A 73 -12.01 2.66 4.22
CA TRP A 73 -12.59 2.60 2.88
C TRP A 73 -11.94 3.59 1.90
N THR A 74 -11.65 4.81 2.36
CA THR A 74 -11.00 5.83 1.51
C THR A 74 -9.58 5.42 1.13
N ARG A 75 -8.79 4.93 2.09
CA ARG A 75 -7.42 4.44 1.85
C ARG A 75 -7.42 3.27 0.86
N GLU A 76 -8.26 2.27 1.11
CA GLU A 76 -8.38 1.11 0.22
C GLU A 76 -8.83 1.52 -1.19
N LYS A 77 -9.79 2.45 -1.29
CA LYS A 77 -10.26 2.95 -2.59
C LYS A 77 -9.15 3.63 -3.40
N LEU A 78 -8.29 4.40 -2.73
CA LEU A 78 -7.14 5.05 -3.35
C LEU A 78 -6.08 4.01 -3.75
N ALA A 79 -5.82 3.02 -2.88
CA ALA A 79 -4.86 1.95 -3.14
C ALA A 79 -5.18 1.13 -4.41
N LEU A 80 -6.46 1.05 -4.80
CA LEU A 80 -6.87 0.45 -6.09
C LEU A 80 -6.27 1.16 -7.34
N ALA A 81 -5.65 2.34 -7.19
CA ALA A 81 -4.88 2.98 -8.26
C ALA A 81 -3.76 2.06 -8.79
N ARG A 82 -3.16 1.21 -7.93
CA ARG A 82 -2.13 0.24 -8.31
C ARG A 82 -2.53 -0.67 -9.48
N TYR A 83 -3.80 -1.08 -9.52
CA TYR A 83 -4.33 -1.95 -10.58
C TYR A 83 -4.63 -1.21 -11.89
N ARG A 84 -4.76 0.12 -11.86
CA ARG A 84 -5.08 0.93 -13.05
C ARG A 84 -3.85 1.62 -13.64
N GLN A 85 -2.91 2.04 -12.79
CA GLN A 85 -1.78 2.89 -13.15
C GLN A 85 -0.43 2.21 -12.89
N GLY A 86 -0.43 1.04 -12.25
CA GLY A 86 0.77 0.37 -11.77
C GLY A 86 1.28 0.96 -10.44
N TRP A 87 2.46 0.51 -10.05
CA TRP A 87 3.16 0.94 -8.84
C TRP A 87 4.62 1.29 -9.19
N GLY A 88 5.30 1.98 -8.27
CA GLY A 88 6.69 2.43 -8.43
C GLY A 88 6.88 3.93 -8.25
N VAL A 89 8.02 4.44 -8.71
CA VAL A 89 8.40 5.86 -8.57
C VAL A 89 7.59 6.72 -9.53
N VAL A 90 6.83 7.68 -8.98
CA VAL A 90 6.06 8.64 -9.78
C VAL A 90 6.92 9.86 -10.09
N CYS A 91 7.60 10.42 -9.10
CA CYS A 91 8.54 11.53 -9.29
C CYS A 91 9.59 11.61 -8.17
N GLY A 92 10.74 12.23 -8.48
CA GLY A 92 11.80 12.45 -7.48
C GLY A 92 12.56 11.18 -7.12
N LEU A 93 12.77 10.92 -5.82
CA LEU A 93 13.43 9.73 -5.25
C LEU A 93 14.79 9.40 -5.89
N ARG A 94 15.51 10.42 -6.34
CA ARG A 94 16.84 10.24 -6.94
C ARG A 94 17.82 9.79 -5.87
N VAL A 95 18.49 8.67 -6.12
CA VAL A 95 19.56 8.16 -5.27
C VAL A 95 20.89 8.74 -5.73
N ARG A 96 21.72 9.22 -4.79
CA ARG A 96 23.08 9.71 -5.04
C ARG A 96 24.02 9.19 -3.96
N CYS A 97 25.31 9.06 -4.27
CA CYS A 97 26.31 8.76 -3.24
C CYS A 97 26.39 9.90 -2.22
N ASP A 98 26.48 9.58 -0.94
CA ASP A 98 26.75 10.55 0.11
C ASP A 98 28.25 10.90 0.10
N PRO A 99 28.65 12.15 -0.24
CA PRO A 99 30.06 12.53 -0.25
C PRO A 99 30.69 12.53 1.14
N ARG A 100 29.89 12.47 2.21
CA ARG A 100 30.37 12.45 3.60
C ARG A 100 30.48 11.03 4.17
N ARG A 101 29.92 10.02 3.49
CA ARG A 101 29.86 8.64 3.98
C ARG A 101 30.22 7.65 2.86
N PRO A 102 31.35 6.94 2.96
CA PRO A 102 31.81 6.02 1.92
C PRO A 102 30.81 4.91 1.54
N ALA A 103 29.97 4.47 2.47
CA ALA A 103 28.90 3.49 2.24
C ALA A 103 27.49 4.11 2.39
N GLY A 104 27.37 5.44 2.24
CA GLY A 104 26.10 6.14 2.36
C GLY A 104 25.52 6.51 1.00
N VAL A 105 24.19 6.47 0.90
CA VAL A 105 23.45 7.08 -0.20
C VAL A 105 22.46 8.09 0.33
N LEU A 106 22.16 9.10 -0.50
CA LEU A 106 21.16 10.12 -0.24
C LEU A 106 19.97 9.88 -1.16
N VAL A 107 18.79 9.73 -0.59
CA VAL A 107 17.52 9.66 -1.31
C VAL A 107 16.90 11.05 -1.32
N ALA A 108 16.81 11.65 -2.51
CA ALA A 108 16.19 12.95 -2.69
C ALA A 108 14.66 12.88 -2.46
N PRO A 109 14.01 14.03 -2.14
CA PRO A 109 12.56 14.09 -2.01
C PRO A 109 11.82 13.55 -3.24
N GLY A 110 10.66 12.95 -3.03
CA GLY A 110 9.85 12.40 -4.10
C GLY A 110 8.65 11.61 -3.62
N TYR A 111 7.99 10.98 -4.57
CA TYR A 111 6.74 10.26 -4.39
C TYR A 111 6.74 8.97 -5.21
N ALA A 112 6.30 7.90 -4.57
CA ALA A 112 6.11 6.58 -5.17
C ALA A 112 4.80 5.96 -4.67
N VAL A 113 4.33 4.97 -5.42
CA VAL A 113 3.22 4.10 -5.02
C VAL A 113 3.81 2.72 -4.73
N SER A 114 3.54 2.17 -3.54
CA SER A 114 3.99 0.82 -3.17
C SER A 114 3.28 -0.25 -4.01
N CYS A 115 3.81 -1.48 -4.00
CA CYS A 115 3.12 -2.61 -4.64
C CYS A 115 1.73 -2.89 -4.03
N CYS A 116 1.52 -2.49 -2.77
CA CYS A 116 0.23 -2.55 -2.06
C CYS A 116 -0.70 -1.36 -2.37
N GLY A 117 -0.20 -0.34 -3.07
CA GLY A 117 -0.96 0.88 -3.40
C GLY A 117 -0.87 1.99 -2.36
N ASP A 118 0.07 1.90 -1.42
CA ASP A 118 0.32 2.97 -0.45
C ASP A 118 1.11 4.11 -1.06
N ASP A 119 0.80 5.32 -0.63
CA ASP A 119 1.49 6.54 -1.01
C ASP A 119 2.79 6.70 -0.21
N VAL A 120 3.95 6.53 -0.85
CA VAL A 120 5.27 6.72 -0.24
C VAL A 120 5.77 8.13 -0.56
N VAL A 121 5.73 9.02 0.43
CA VAL A 121 6.17 10.41 0.30
C VAL A 121 7.45 10.64 1.10
N VAL A 122 8.53 10.98 0.39
CA VAL A 122 9.80 11.41 1.01
C VAL A 122 9.89 12.93 0.92
N CYS A 123 9.67 13.61 2.04
CA CYS A 123 9.60 15.08 2.08
C CYS A 123 10.98 15.77 2.07
N ARG A 124 12.02 15.09 2.52
CA ARG A 124 13.38 15.66 2.66
C ARG A 124 14.44 14.65 2.25
N GLU A 125 15.61 15.17 1.86
CA GLU A 125 16.75 14.32 1.56
C GLU A 125 17.08 13.44 2.77
N THR A 126 17.05 12.13 2.56
CA THR A 126 17.19 11.14 3.63
C THR A 126 18.47 10.33 3.39
N PRO A 127 19.44 10.39 4.31
CA PRO A 127 20.64 9.57 4.22
C PRO A 127 20.32 8.12 4.63
N VAL A 128 20.73 7.17 3.80
CA VAL A 128 20.64 5.72 4.04
C VAL A 128 22.06 5.18 4.15
N ASP A 129 22.35 4.47 5.23
CA ASP A 129 23.64 3.83 5.46
C ASP A 129 23.61 2.38 4.97
N LEU A 130 24.47 2.05 4.02
CA LEU A 130 24.59 0.71 3.42
C LEU A 130 25.72 -0.10 4.06
N ALA A 131 26.41 0.40 5.08
CA ALA A 131 27.55 -0.30 5.70
C ALA A 131 27.18 -1.71 6.19
N ALA A 132 25.94 -1.94 6.64
CA ALA A 132 25.47 -3.25 7.06
C ALA A 132 25.09 -4.19 5.90
N ALA A 133 24.70 -3.61 4.75
CA ALA A 133 24.27 -4.32 3.55
C ALA A 133 25.45 -4.69 2.64
N CYS A 134 26.46 -3.82 2.55
CA CYS A 134 27.70 -4.06 1.83
C CYS A 134 28.65 -4.94 2.65
N ARG A 135 28.32 -6.23 2.83
CA ARG A 135 29.27 -7.19 3.40
C ARG A 135 30.24 -7.65 2.30
N PRO A 136 31.56 -7.53 2.48
CA PRO A 136 32.50 -8.06 1.50
C PRO A 136 32.37 -9.59 1.40
N GLY A 137 32.19 -10.11 0.19
CA GLY A 137 32.28 -11.54 -0.13
C GLY A 137 30.98 -12.34 -0.20
N VAL A 138 29.81 -11.70 -0.10
CA VAL A 138 28.51 -12.37 -0.37
C VAL A 138 27.73 -11.50 -1.36
N PRO A 139 27.51 -11.92 -2.62
CA PRO A 139 26.60 -11.21 -3.49
C PRO A 139 25.20 -11.28 -2.87
N PRO A 140 24.56 -10.14 -2.54
CA PRO A 140 23.22 -10.13 -1.94
C PRO A 140 22.12 -10.59 -2.91
N CYS A 141 22.47 -10.96 -4.13
CA CYS A 141 21.59 -11.48 -5.14
C CYS A 141 22.10 -12.86 -5.56
N ALA A 142 21.52 -13.92 -5.01
CA ALA A 142 21.53 -15.24 -5.62
C ALA A 142 20.14 -15.49 -6.25
N ASP A 143 19.84 -14.67 -7.29
CA ASP A 143 19.08 -14.86 -8.54
C ASP A 143 17.69 -15.54 -8.57
N PRO A 144 16.72 -15.04 -9.39
CA PRO A 144 16.81 -15.15 -10.85
C PRO A 144 16.26 -13.98 -11.70
N SER A 145 16.82 -13.79 -12.91
CA SER A 145 16.21 -13.16 -14.11
C SER A 145 16.49 -11.69 -14.51
N PHE A 146 17.64 -11.11 -14.14
CA PHE A 146 18.26 -10.14 -15.06
C PHE A 146 19.44 -10.83 -15.73
N ASP A 147 19.27 -11.19 -17.00
CA ASP A 147 20.33 -11.73 -17.85
C ASP A 147 21.50 -10.74 -17.90
N ALA A 148 22.45 -10.88 -16.98
CA ALA A 148 23.74 -10.24 -17.07
C ALA A 148 24.53 -10.94 -18.18
N ALA A 149 24.39 -10.42 -19.40
CA ALA A 149 25.26 -10.78 -20.51
C ALA A 149 26.72 -10.57 -20.08
N ALA A 150 27.51 -11.61 -20.32
CA ALA A 150 28.88 -11.80 -19.86
C ALA A 150 29.90 -10.73 -20.29
N GLY A 151 30.91 -10.55 -19.43
CA GLY A 151 32.32 -10.43 -19.85
C GLY A 151 33.06 -9.12 -19.53
N GLY A 152 34.19 -9.24 -18.82
CA GLY A 152 35.32 -8.31 -18.94
C GLY A 152 36.07 -7.89 -17.67
N ASP A 153 37.20 -8.55 -17.42
CA ASP A 153 38.53 -8.04 -16.99
C ASP A 153 38.65 -6.81 -16.05
N GLY A 154 39.21 -7.04 -14.85
CA GLY A 154 40.13 -6.11 -14.17
C GLY A 154 39.64 -4.70 -13.78
N GLY A 155 38.35 -4.49 -13.49
CA GLY A 155 37.79 -3.19 -13.13
C GLY A 155 37.02 -3.21 -11.81
N ASP A 156 37.11 -2.10 -11.08
CA ASP A 156 36.26 -1.67 -9.94
C ASP A 156 34.96 -2.49 -9.85
N GLU A 157 34.97 -3.53 -9.00
CA GLU A 157 33.91 -4.54 -8.95
C GLU A 157 32.61 -3.89 -8.48
N LYS A 158 31.69 -3.65 -9.41
CA LYS A 158 30.40 -3.05 -9.11
C LYS A 158 29.49 -4.08 -8.49
N ILE A 159 29.10 -3.85 -7.24
CA ILE A 159 28.12 -4.67 -6.54
C ILE A 159 26.73 -4.10 -6.83
N LEU A 160 25.81 -4.96 -7.31
CA LEU A 160 24.40 -4.63 -7.40
C LEU A 160 23.79 -4.72 -5.99
N VAL A 161 23.12 -3.65 -5.57
CA VAL A 161 22.43 -3.57 -4.27
C VAL A 161 21.00 -3.12 -4.52
N ASP A 162 20.04 -3.94 -4.07
CA ASP A 162 18.64 -3.54 -4.01
C ASP A 162 18.44 -2.61 -2.80
N LEU A 163 17.89 -1.43 -3.05
CA LEU A 163 17.51 -0.46 -2.03
C LEU A 163 16.00 -0.54 -1.82
N GLU A 164 15.59 -1.11 -0.69
CA GLU A 164 14.18 -1.19 -0.30
C GLU A 164 13.84 -0.04 0.68
N LEU A 165 12.77 0.68 0.38
CA LEU A 165 12.24 1.74 1.23
C LEU A 165 11.01 1.19 1.96
N HIS A 166 11.17 0.83 3.23
CA HIS A 166 10.03 0.51 4.07
C HIS A 166 9.35 1.79 4.53
N TYR A 167 8.12 1.99 4.07
CA TYR A 167 7.29 3.10 4.48
C TYR A 167 6.32 2.66 5.56
N ARG A 168 6.27 3.40 6.66
CA ARG A 168 5.27 3.24 7.71
C ARG A 168 4.71 4.59 8.05
N GLU A 169 3.39 4.71 8.00
CA GLU A 169 2.71 5.89 8.53
C GLU A 169 2.67 5.81 10.06
N GLU A 170 3.17 6.86 10.71
CA GLU A 170 3.01 7.03 12.14
C GLU A 170 1.78 7.92 12.40
N ALA A 171 0.89 7.45 13.28
CA ALA A 171 -0.22 8.29 13.71
C ALA A 171 0.32 9.52 14.45
N ALA A 172 -0.26 10.68 14.17
CA ALA A 172 0.05 11.86 14.94
C ALA A 172 -0.29 11.63 16.43
N GLU A 173 0.59 12.08 17.33
CA GLU A 173 0.30 12.04 18.77
C GLU A 173 -1.02 12.76 19.04
N LEU A 174 -1.83 12.18 19.94
CA LEU A 174 -3.06 12.80 20.41
C LEU A 174 -2.71 14.14 21.06
N ARG A 175 -2.89 15.21 20.30
CA ARG A 175 -2.85 16.56 20.86
C ARG A 175 -4.12 16.73 21.65
N ALA A 176 -3.99 16.71 22.97
CA ALA A 176 -5.07 17.14 23.85
C ALA A 176 -5.54 18.50 23.34
N ALA A 177 -6.83 18.57 22.97
CA ALA A 177 -7.46 19.84 22.67
C ALA A 177 -7.43 20.64 23.97
N LEU A 178 -6.43 21.52 24.11
CA LEU A 178 -6.30 22.41 25.25
C LEU A 178 -7.60 23.22 25.35
N GLY A 179 -8.36 22.98 26.42
CA GLY A 179 -9.41 23.85 26.90
C GLY A 179 -8.83 25.02 27.69
#